data_AF-A0A7C4CQL6-F1
#
_entry.id   AF-A0A7C4CQL6-F1
#
_cell.length_a   1.000
_cell.length_b   1.000
_cell.length_c   1.000
_cell.angle_alpha   90.00
_cell.angle_beta   90.00
_cell.angle_gamma   90.00
#
_symmetry.space_group_name_H-M   'P 1'
#
loop_
_entity.id
_entity.type
_entity.pdbx_description
1 polymer ?
#
loop_
_entity_poly.entity_id
_entity_poly.type
_entity_poly.pdbx_seq_one_letter_code
_entity_poly.pdbx_strand_id
1 'polypeptide(L)'
;MTEDDLVRKVEELMNLVDQVKLYRKALAYIPDLAIAVLSVTCVSLLIFILVKICFITSGIFSSFSGFTSAGSYMSPEVALLLFLLPSLWATVIGMLLIELKVKKVRTGEWSSLLKEGAPAAIKLLMETDWESLFSGIMLMKLWLAIKMLNWLFLSYIIILPIFQSLFILLPLPLFWTHKSIIGLITFVLVTPIILLINKKNIKEFYRNIKSIDLLIIDLRWLYNELKGARLEA
;
A
#
# COMPACT_ATOMS: atom_id res chain seq x y z
N MET A 1 -4.46 -30.77 -23.51
CA MET A 1 -3.72 -29.48 -23.45
C MET A 1 -2.83 -29.45 -24.69
N THR A 2 -2.97 -28.44 -25.55
CA THR A 2 -2.09 -28.30 -26.73
C THR A 2 -0.73 -27.76 -26.31
N GLU A 3 0.31 -27.98 -27.11
CA GLU A 3 1.68 -27.52 -26.83
C GLU A 3 1.72 -26.00 -26.60
N ASP A 4 1.01 -25.24 -27.44
CA ASP A 4 0.88 -23.78 -27.31
C ASP A 4 0.23 -23.34 -25.98
N ASP A 5 -0.74 -24.11 -25.49
CA ASP A 5 -1.44 -23.80 -24.24
C ASP A 5 -0.56 -24.10 -23.01
N LEU A 6 0.36 -25.08 -23.12
CA LEU A 6 1.40 -25.33 -22.12
C LEU A 6 2.44 -24.22 -22.10
N VAL A 7 2.99 -23.85 -23.26
CA VAL A 7 3.99 -22.77 -23.39
C VAL A 7 3.44 -21.46 -22.82
N ARG A 8 2.20 -21.09 -23.16
CA ARG A 8 1.52 -19.89 -22.64
C ARG A 8 1.38 -19.91 -21.13
N LYS A 9 0.97 -21.04 -20.53
CA LYS A 9 0.84 -21.15 -19.07
C LYS A 9 2.19 -21.05 -18.36
N VAL A 10 3.25 -21.63 -18.94
CA VAL A 10 4.60 -21.50 -18.38
C VAL A 10 5.10 -20.06 -18.53
N GLU A 11 4.80 -19.37 -19.62
CA GLU A 11 5.10 -17.95 -19.77
C GLU A 11 4.39 -17.09 -18.70
N GLU A 12 3.09 -17.30 -18.47
CA GLU A 12 2.34 -16.61 -17.40
C GLU A 12 2.94 -16.89 -16.01
N LEU A 13 3.36 -18.14 -15.77
CA LEU A 13 4.08 -18.51 -14.56
C LEU A 13 5.42 -17.77 -14.43
N MET A 14 6.26 -17.80 -15.46
CA MET A 14 7.59 -17.20 -15.37
C MET A 14 7.50 -15.68 -15.21
N ASN A 15 6.49 -15.06 -15.79
CA ASN A 15 6.12 -13.67 -15.48
C ASN A 15 5.74 -13.48 -14.00
N LEU A 16 4.95 -14.39 -13.41
CA LEU A 16 4.68 -14.36 -11.97
C LEU A 16 5.93 -14.59 -11.12
N VAL A 17 6.82 -15.50 -11.51
CA VAL A 17 8.08 -15.76 -10.80
C VAL A 17 8.92 -14.49 -10.76
N ASP A 18 9.03 -13.79 -11.88
CA ASP A 18 9.71 -12.51 -11.97
C ASP A 18 9.04 -11.44 -11.11
N GLN A 19 7.71 -11.36 -11.13
CA GLN A 19 6.96 -10.47 -10.23
C GLN A 19 7.24 -10.80 -8.77
N VAL A 20 7.19 -12.07 -8.36
CA VAL A 20 7.49 -12.51 -7.00
C VAL A 20 8.93 -12.15 -6.61
N LYS A 21 9.89 -12.31 -7.52
CA LYS A 21 11.30 -11.92 -7.32
C LYS A 21 11.44 -10.41 -7.12
N LEU A 22 10.72 -9.60 -7.91
CA LEU A 22 10.64 -8.15 -7.76
C LEU A 22 10.06 -7.77 -6.39
N TYR A 23 8.93 -8.38 -5.99
CA TYR A 23 8.27 -8.09 -4.73
C TYR A 23 9.06 -8.55 -3.50
N ARG A 24 9.74 -9.70 -3.57
CA ARG A 24 10.62 -10.16 -2.50
C ARG A 24 11.74 -9.17 -2.23
N LYS A 25 12.33 -8.60 -3.29
CA LYS A 25 13.31 -7.50 -3.15
C LYS A 25 12.68 -6.22 -2.63
N ALA A 26 11.45 -5.89 -3.03
CA ALA A 26 10.72 -4.73 -2.49
C ALA A 26 10.50 -4.85 -0.97
N LEU A 27 10.08 -6.02 -0.52
CA LEU A 27 9.80 -6.34 0.88
C LEU A 27 11.00 -6.33 1.78
N ALA A 28 12.18 -6.67 1.28
CA ALA A 28 13.42 -6.54 2.04
C ALA A 28 13.65 -5.10 2.54
N TYR A 29 13.10 -4.10 1.84
CA TYR A 29 13.18 -2.69 2.22
C TYR A 29 11.98 -2.20 3.05
N ILE A 30 10.95 -3.02 3.28
CA ILE A 30 9.79 -2.63 4.11
C ILE A 30 10.17 -2.40 5.57
N PRO A 31 10.98 -3.26 6.24
CA PRO A 31 11.38 -2.99 7.61
C PRO A 31 12.09 -1.65 7.76
N ASP A 32 13.03 -1.34 6.85
CA ASP A 32 13.74 -0.06 6.83
C ASP A 32 12.78 1.10 6.61
N LEU A 33 11.82 0.95 5.69
CA LEU A 33 10.77 1.94 5.47
C LEU A 33 9.88 2.12 6.70
N ALA A 34 9.46 1.02 7.34
CA ALA A 34 8.61 1.04 8.52
C ALA A 34 9.31 1.75 9.67
N ILE A 35 10.60 1.49 9.88
CA ILE A 35 11.42 2.17 10.88
C ILE A 35 11.53 3.66 10.56
N ALA A 36 11.76 4.02 9.29
CA ALA A 36 11.82 5.42 8.87
C ALA A 36 10.47 6.15 9.06
N VAL A 37 9.36 5.50 8.75
CA VAL A 37 8.02 6.07 8.93
C VAL A 37 7.68 6.20 10.41
N LEU A 38 8.01 5.19 11.22
CA LEU A 38 7.80 5.21 12.68
C LEU A 38 8.64 6.29 13.34
N SER A 39 9.91 6.47 12.94
CA SER A 39 10.77 7.51 13.49
C SER A 39 10.26 8.91 13.16
N VAL A 40 9.87 9.16 11.90
CA VAL A 40 9.28 10.43 11.48
C VAL A 40 7.96 10.68 12.21
N THR A 41 7.11 9.66 12.36
CA THR A 41 5.83 9.78 13.09
C THR A 41 6.06 10.08 14.56
N CYS A 42 7.00 9.41 15.21
CA CYS A 42 7.35 9.64 16.61
C CYS A 42 7.87 11.05 16.84
N VAL A 43 8.78 11.53 15.99
CA VAL A 43 9.30 12.91 16.04
C VAL A 43 8.19 13.93 15.82
N SER A 44 7.32 13.72 14.82
CA SER A 44 6.15 14.58 14.57
C SER A 44 5.21 14.67 15.79
N LEU A 45 4.93 13.54 16.43
CA LEU A 45 4.08 13.49 17.63
C LEU A 45 4.75 14.17 18.82
N LEU A 46 6.05 13.98 19.01
CA LEU A 46 6.82 14.59 20.09
C LEU A 46 6.81 16.12 19.93
N ILE A 47 7.04 16.63 18.71
CA ILE A 47 6.94 18.06 18.40
C ILE A 47 5.52 18.57 18.68
N PHE A 48 4.48 17.84 18.26
CA PHE A 48 3.09 18.24 18.54
C PHE A 48 2.81 18.37 20.04
N ILE A 49 3.25 17.40 20.84
CA ILE A 49 3.09 17.40 22.30
C ILE A 49 3.86 18.58 22.90
N LEU A 50 5.12 18.82 22.49
CA LEU A 50 5.91 19.96 22.97
C LEU A 50 5.26 21.30 22.63
N VAL A 51 4.76 21.47 21.41
CA VAL A 51 4.03 22.67 20.99
C VAL A 51 2.80 22.89 21.88
N LYS A 52 2.04 21.82 22.17
CA LYS A 52 0.86 21.90 23.04
C LYS A 52 1.23 22.26 24.48
N ILE A 53 2.26 21.64 25.05
CA ILE A 53 2.74 21.92 26.41
C ILE A 53 3.23 23.36 26.51
N CYS A 54 4.08 23.81 25.58
CA CYS A 54 4.54 25.19 25.52
C CYS A 54 3.37 26.17 25.45
N PHE A 55 2.31 25.85 24.70
CA PHE A 55 1.14 26.71 24.62
C PHE A 55 0.38 26.82 25.95
N ILE A 56 0.23 25.70 26.68
CA ILE A 56 -0.45 25.64 27.98
C ILE A 56 0.36 26.36 29.06
N THR A 57 1.67 26.15 29.10
CA THR A 57 2.54 26.68 30.16
C THR A 57 2.90 28.15 29.96
N SER A 58 2.95 28.62 28.71
CA SER A 58 3.47 29.96 28.45
C SER A 58 2.45 31.04 28.75
N GLY A 59 1.16 30.93 28.38
CA GLY A 59 0.19 32.05 28.44
C GLY A 59 0.58 33.34 27.66
N ILE A 60 1.84 33.45 27.21
CA ILE A 60 2.56 34.62 26.72
C ILE A 60 2.51 34.74 25.18
N PHE A 61 2.10 33.68 24.48
CA PHE A 61 1.95 33.68 23.02
C PHE A 61 0.59 34.22 22.53
N SER A 62 -0.16 34.93 23.38
CA SER A 62 -1.33 35.71 22.98
C SER A 62 -1.00 36.84 21.99
N SER A 63 0.26 37.26 21.91
CA SER A 63 0.75 38.31 21.00
C SER A 63 1.24 37.82 19.64
N PHE A 64 1.33 36.50 19.40
CA PHE A 64 1.57 35.94 18.05
C PHE A 64 0.21 35.69 17.36
N SER A 65 -0.61 36.72 17.41
CA SER A 65 -2.02 36.75 17.01
C SER A 65 -2.25 36.54 15.52
N GLY A 66 -1.19 36.54 14.69
CA GLY A 66 -1.27 36.12 13.29
C GLY A 66 -1.50 34.62 13.12
N PHE A 67 -0.98 33.78 14.03
CA PHE A 67 -1.21 32.34 14.00
C PHE A 67 -2.35 31.90 14.91
N THR A 68 -2.70 32.69 15.94
CA THR A 68 -3.81 32.36 16.85
C THR A 68 -5.15 32.95 16.41
N SER A 69 -5.19 33.99 15.58
CA SER A 69 -6.40 34.30 14.81
C SER A 69 -6.71 33.20 13.79
N ALA A 70 -5.75 32.37 13.38
CA ALA A 70 -6.01 31.11 12.67
C ALA A 70 -6.17 29.89 13.60
N GLY A 71 -5.51 29.91 14.77
CA GLY A 71 -5.48 28.85 15.78
C GLY A 71 -6.75 28.73 16.63
N SER A 72 -7.58 29.77 16.70
CA SER A 72 -8.96 29.67 17.21
C SER A 72 -9.91 28.96 16.23
N TYR A 73 -9.53 28.83 14.95
CA TYR A 73 -10.33 28.17 13.90
C TYR A 73 -9.80 26.79 13.48
N MET A 74 -8.56 26.42 13.81
CA MET A 74 -8.06 25.07 13.55
C MET A 74 -8.52 24.10 14.63
N SER A 75 -9.42 23.20 14.25
CA SER A 75 -9.82 22.07 15.09
C SER A 75 -8.59 21.18 15.41
N PRO A 76 -8.51 20.58 16.60
CA PRO A 76 -7.38 19.75 17.01
C PRO A 76 -7.08 18.59 16.04
N GLU A 77 -8.08 18.15 15.30
CA GLU A 77 -7.99 17.13 14.25
C GLU A 77 -7.19 17.64 13.03
N VAL A 78 -7.39 18.89 12.61
CA VAL A 78 -6.66 19.49 11.48
C VAL A 78 -5.20 19.74 11.85
N ALA A 79 -4.94 20.16 13.09
CA ALA A 79 -3.59 20.31 13.60
C ALA A 79 -2.85 18.95 13.59
N LEU A 80 -3.47 17.90 14.13
CA LEU A 80 -2.91 16.54 14.10
C LEU A 80 -2.59 16.08 12.67
N LEU A 81 -3.50 16.32 11.73
CA LEU A 81 -3.33 15.94 10.33
C LEU A 81 -2.16 16.67 9.64
N LEU A 82 -1.95 17.95 9.95
CA LEU A 82 -0.78 18.71 9.49
C LEU A 82 0.53 18.18 10.09
N PHE A 83 0.53 17.77 11.35
CA PHE A 83 1.72 17.20 11.99
C PHE A 83 2.05 15.80 11.49
N LEU A 84 1.06 15.04 10.99
CA LEU A 84 1.27 13.75 10.34
C LEU A 84 1.69 13.88 8.86
N LEU A 85 1.56 15.06 8.26
CA LEU A 85 1.90 15.29 6.84
C LEU A 85 3.36 14.89 6.48
N PRO A 86 4.38 15.14 7.32
CA PRO A 86 5.75 14.65 7.09
C PRO A 86 5.89 13.13 7.09
N SER A 87 5.18 12.41 7.96
CA SER A 87 5.25 10.94 7.98
C SER A 87 4.60 10.33 6.74
N LEU A 88 3.60 11.00 6.20
CA LEU A 88 2.92 10.63 4.96
C LEU A 88 3.79 10.88 3.73
N TRP A 89 4.52 12.00 3.69
CA TRP A 89 5.54 12.19 2.65
C TRP A 89 6.64 11.14 2.74
N ALA A 90 7.05 10.74 3.95
CA ALA A 90 8.02 9.67 4.14
C ALA A 90 7.50 8.31 3.60
N THR A 91 6.22 7.96 3.77
CA THR A 91 5.67 6.73 3.18
C THR A 91 5.68 6.77 1.66
N VAL A 92 5.23 7.88 1.05
CA VAL A 92 5.18 8.05 -0.41
C VAL A 92 6.58 8.02 -1.02
N ILE A 93 7.51 8.81 -0.50
CA ILE A 93 8.90 8.84 -0.96
C ILE A 93 9.55 7.47 -0.79
N GLY A 94 9.30 6.81 0.34
CA GLY A 94 9.78 5.48 0.62
C GLY A 94 9.31 4.44 -0.39
N MET A 95 8.02 4.41 -0.74
CA MET A 95 7.52 3.50 -1.78
C MET A 95 8.11 3.82 -3.16
N LEU A 96 8.26 5.10 -3.52
CA LEU A 96 8.89 5.48 -4.79
C LEU A 96 10.35 5.01 -4.85
N LEU A 97 11.11 5.14 -3.76
CA LEU A 97 12.47 4.63 -3.66
C LEU A 97 12.53 3.11 -3.79
N ILE A 98 11.56 2.40 -3.22
CA ILE A 98 11.45 0.94 -3.39
C ILE A 98 11.15 0.61 -4.86
N GLU A 99 10.18 1.28 -5.50
CA GLU A 99 9.88 1.07 -6.92
C GLU A 99 11.10 1.33 -7.81
N LEU A 100 11.89 2.38 -7.53
CA LEU A 100 13.13 2.68 -8.25
C LEU A 100 14.20 1.59 -8.06
N LYS A 101 14.32 1.02 -6.85
CA LYS A 101 15.25 -0.09 -6.58
C LYS A 101 14.80 -1.39 -7.23
N VAL A 102 13.49 -1.64 -7.26
CA VAL A 102 12.87 -2.83 -7.87
C VAL A 102 13.03 -2.81 -9.40
N LYS A 103 12.97 -1.65 -10.06
CA LYS A 103 13.23 -1.51 -11.50
C LYS A 103 14.62 -1.98 -11.95
N LYS A 104 15.60 -2.10 -11.04
CA LYS A 104 16.96 -2.56 -11.35
C LYS A 104 17.12 -4.08 -11.35
N VAL A 105 16.06 -4.83 -11.03
CA VAL A 105 16.11 -6.29 -10.99
C VAL A 105 15.97 -6.84 -12.41
N ARG A 106 16.90 -7.70 -12.81
CA ARG A 106 16.81 -8.42 -14.09
C ARG A 106 15.61 -9.37 -14.07
N THR A 107 14.73 -9.18 -15.04
CA THR A 107 13.55 -9.99 -15.34
C THR A 107 13.61 -10.43 -16.81
N GLY A 108 12.96 -11.53 -17.17
CA GLY A 108 12.87 -12.02 -18.56
C GLY A 108 14.04 -12.89 -19.02
N GLU A 109 14.94 -13.30 -18.12
CA GLU A 109 16.07 -14.19 -18.43
C GLU A 109 15.62 -15.57 -18.97
N TRP A 110 14.38 -15.97 -18.67
CA TRP A 110 13.74 -17.22 -19.12
C TRP A 110 13.12 -17.12 -20.52
N SER A 111 12.91 -15.92 -21.05
CA SER A 111 12.22 -15.72 -22.34
C SER A 111 13.00 -16.29 -23.53
N SER A 112 14.32 -16.40 -23.42
CA SER A 112 15.17 -17.06 -24.42
C SER A 112 15.04 -18.59 -24.35
N LEU A 113 14.88 -19.15 -23.15
CA LEU A 113 14.76 -20.59 -22.92
C LEU A 113 13.39 -21.13 -23.36
N LEU A 114 12.32 -20.35 -23.17
CA LEU A 114 10.97 -20.72 -23.62
C LEU A 114 10.79 -20.77 -25.15
N LYS A 115 11.73 -20.20 -25.92
CA LYS A 115 11.74 -20.32 -27.39
C LYS A 115 12.08 -21.72 -27.89
N GLU A 116 12.62 -22.58 -27.02
CA GLU A 116 12.98 -23.96 -27.35
C GLU A 116 11.78 -24.94 -27.23
N GLY A 117 10.59 -24.44 -26.87
CA GLY A 117 9.34 -25.22 -26.84
C GLY A 117 9.06 -25.92 -25.50
N ALA A 118 8.13 -26.88 -25.53
CA ALA A 118 7.66 -27.58 -24.33
C ALA A 118 8.73 -28.25 -23.45
N PRO A 119 9.82 -28.86 -23.97
CA PRO A 119 10.85 -29.48 -23.14
C PRO A 119 11.59 -28.49 -22.25
N ALA A 120 11.87 -27.30 -22.78
CA ALA A 120 12.55 -26.24 -22.02
C ALA A 120 11.62 -25.63 -20.97
N ALA A 121 10.31 -25.53 -21.27
CA ALA A 121 9.30 -25.11 -20.32
C ALA A 121 9.19 -26.06 -19.11
N ILE A 122 9.24 -27.38 -19.35
CA ILE A 122 9.26 -28.40 -18.29
C ILE A 122 10.56 -28.34 -17.48
N LYS A 123 11.70 -28.15 -18.15
CA LYS A 123 12.99 -27.99 -17.47
C LYS A 123 13.00 -26.78 -16.52
N LEU A 124 12.50 -25.64 -16.98
CA LEU A 124 12.34 -24.43 -16.17
C LEU A 124 11.46 -24.68 -14.94
N LEU A 125 10.34 -25.39 -15.12
CA LEU A 125 9.44 -25.77 -14.02
C LEU A 125 10.14 -26.67 -12.98
N MET A 126 10.98 -27.61 -13.41
CA MET A 126 11.71 -28.51 -12.50
C MET A 126 12.83 -27.80 -11.74
N GLU A 127 13.49 -26.83 -12.36
CA GLU A 127 14.58 -26.05 -11.73
C GLU A 127 14.06 -24.90 -10.84
N THR A 128 12.76 -24.60 -10.89
CA THR A 128 12.14 -23.55 -10.08
C THR A 128 12.07 -23.97 -8.61
N ASP A 129 12.57 -23.11 -7.72
CA ASP A 129 12.42 -23.26 -6.26
C ASP A 129 10.99 -22.89 -5.83
N TRP A 130 10.13 -23.91 -5.84
CA TRP A 130 8.71 -23.80 -5.51
C TRP A 130 8.44 -23.30 -4.09
N GLU A 131 9.26 -23.65 -3.10
CA GLU A 131 9.08 -23.21 -1.71
C GLU A 131 9.34 -21.72 -1.56
N SER A 132 10.43 -21.23 -2.17
CA SER A 132 10.77 -19.82 -2.26
C SER A 132 9.70 -19.02 -3.04
N LEU A 133 9.12 -19.62 -4.08
CA LEU A 133 8.09 -19.00 -4.89
C LEU A 133 6.78 -18.85 -4.11
N PHE A 134 6.29 -19.90 -3.45
CA PHE A 134 5.05 -19.83 -2.68
C PHE A 134 5.15 -18.87 -1.49
N SER A 135 6.29 -18.87 -0.78
CA SER A 135 6.54 -17.87 0.28
C SER A 135 6.60 -16.45 -0.30
N GLY A 136 7.21 -16.28 -1.48
CA GLY A 136 7.25 -15.02 -2.21
C GLY A 136 5.88 -14.51 -2.67
N ILE A 137 4.89 -15.38 -2.90
CA ILE A 137 3.54 -14.95 -3.27
C ILE A 137 2.79 -14.35 -2.08
N MET A 138 2.89 -14.94 -0.89
CA MET A 138 2.31 -14.35 0.33
C MET A 138 2.83 -12.94 0.56
N LEU A 139 4.14 -12.79 0.35
CA LEU A 139 4.87 -11.54 0.36
C LEU A 139 4.33 -10.53 -0.69
N MET A 140 4.17 -10.94 -1.95
CA MET A 140 3.56 -10.10 -2.99
C MET A 140 2.17 -9.59 -2.60
N LYS A 141 1.31 -10.44 -2.01
CA LYS A 141 -0.02 -10.02 -1.53
C LYS A 141 0.07 -8.97 -0.41
N LEU A 142 0.99 -9.15 0.53
CA LEU A 142 1.24 -8.18 1.60
C LEU A 142 1.65 -6.82 1.02
N TRP A 143 2.55 -6.80 0.04
CA TRP A 143 2.95 -5.57 -0.64
C TRP A 143 1.77 -4.88 -1.36
N LEU A 144 0.96 -5.64 -2.09
CA LEU A 144 -0.23 -5.11 -2.74
C LEU A 144 -1.20 -4.51 -1.70
N ALA A 145 -1.36 -5.16 -0.55
CA ALA A 145 -2.22 -4.67 0.53
C ALA A 145 -1.71 -3.37 1.14
N ILE A 146 -0.38 -3.26 1.37
CA ILE A 146 0.26 -2.03 1.85
C ILE A 146 0.05 -0.88 0.85
N LYS A 147 0.25 -1.16 -0.45
CA LYS A 147 0.02 -0.16 -1.50
C LYS A 147 -1.44 0.31 -1.51
N MET A 148 -2.39 -0.62 -1.39
CA MET A 148 -3.81 -0.32 -1.33
C MET A 148 -4.18 0.53 -0.11
N LEU A 149 -3.65 0.16 1.06
CA LEU A 149 -3.86 0.90 2.30
C LEU A 149 -3.34 2.34 2.19
N ASN A 150 -2.14 2.52 1.62
CA ASN A 150 -1.58 3.85 1.43
C ASN A 150 -2.43 4.72 0.49
N TRP A 151 -2.98 4.15 -0.59
CA TRP A 151 -3.89 4.86 -1.48
C TRP A 151 -5.18 5.31 -0.78
N LEU A 152 -5.78 4.45 0.04
CA LEU A 152 -6.93 4.80 0.86
C LEU A 152 -6.58 5.92 1.85
N PHE A 153 -5.42 5.80 2.51
CA PHE A 153 -4.97 6.79 3.49
C PHE A 153 -4.74 8.17 2.84
N LEU A 154 -4.06 8.21 1.70
CA LEU A 154 -3.89 9.43 0.90
C LEU A 154 -5.22 10.07 0.50
N SER A 155 -6.21 9.25 0.14
CA SER A 155 -7.55 9.73 -0.20
C SER A 155 -8.24 10.38 1.01
N TYR A 156 -8.11 9.80 2.21
CA TYR A 156 -8.61 10.39 3.46
C TYR A 156 -8.00 11.75 3.73
N ILE A 157 -6.69 11.89 3.56
CA ILE A 157 -5.96 13.14 3.83
C ILE A 157 -6.43 14.27 2.91
N ILE A 158 -6.77 13.97 1.66
CA ILE A 158 -7.21 14.98 0.71
C ILE A 158 -8.68 15.35 0.96
N ILE A 159 -9.54 14.36 1.13
CA ILE A 159 -11.00 14.55 1.12
C ILE A 159 -11.51 15.06 2.47
N LEU A 160 -10.94 14.58 3.57
CA LEU A 160 -11.40 14.93 4.92
C LEU A 160 -11.31 16.44 5.23
N PRO A 161 -10.20 17.16 4.98
CA PRO A 161 -10.14 18.60 5.20
C PRO A 161 -11.04 19.40 4.26
N ILE A 162 -11.26 18.94 3.01
CA ILE A 162 -12.20 19.56 2.07
C ILE A 162 -13.63 19.45 2.59
N PHE A 163 -14.01 18.27 3.09
CA PHE A 163 -15.33 18.08 3.69
C PHE A 163 -15.51 18.89 4.97
N GLN A 164 -14.48 18.93 5.82
CA GLN A 164 -14.51 19.68 7.07
C GLN A 164 -14.64 21.18 6.83
N SER A 165 -13.98 21.74 5.80
CA SER A 165 -14.11 23.16 5.43
C SER A 165 -15.52 23.49 4.91
N LEU A 166 -16.15 22.59 4.15
CA LEU A 166 -17.54 22.76 3.72
C LEU A 166 -18.53 22.79 4.90
N PHE A 167 -18.33 21.94 5.91
CA PHE A 167 -19.18 21.93 7.11
C PHE A 167 -19.01 23.19 7.97
N ILE A 168 -17.81 23.78 8.02
CA ILE A 168 -17.55 25.05 8.73
C ILE A 168 -18.26 26.22 8.04
N LEU A 169 -18.40 26.18 6.72
CA LEU A 169 -19.06 27.21 5.93
C LEU A 169 -20.60 27.18 6.01
N LEU A 170 -21.21 26.08 6.47
CA LEU A 170 -22.65 26.03 6.71
C LEU A 170 -23.00 26.74 8.03
N PRO A 171 -23.81 27.83 8.02
CA PRO A 171 -24.20 28.55 9.22
C PRO A 171 -25.36 27.83 9.92
N LEU A 172 -25.13 26.60 10.38
CA LEU A 172 -26.12 25.84 11.14
C LEU A 172 -25.83 26.02 12.64
N PRO A 173 -26.75 26.62 13.42
CA PRO A 173 -26.53 26.96 14.84
C PRO A 173 -26.29 25.73 15.75
N LEU A 174 -26.72 24.54 15.31
CA LEU A 174 -26.45 23.26 15.98
C LEU A 174 -24.97 22.83 15.93
N PHE A 175 -24.17 23.38 15.02
CA PHE A 175 -22.79 22.92 14.76
C PHE A 175 -21.74 23.63 15.62
N TRP A 176 -22.11 24.70 16.32
CA TRP A 176 -21.15 25.45 17.13
C TRP A 176 -20.89 24.85 18.52
N THR A 177 -21.83 24.08 19.07
CA THR A 177 -21.77 23.58 20.45
C THR A 177 -21.04 22.24 20.60
N HIS A 178 -20.93 21.42 19.55
CA HIS A 178 -20.39 20.06 19.64
C HIS A 178 -19.38 19.72 18.51
N LYS A 179 -18.21 20.38 18.52
CA LYS A 179 -17.12 20.14 17.55
C LYS A 179 -16.70 18.66 17.41
N SER A 180 -16.72 17.89 18.51
CA SER A 180 -16.35 16.46 18.51
C SER A 180 -17.36 15.57 17.77
N ILE A 181 -18.66 15.84 17.90
CA ILE A 181 -19.72 15.06 17.23
C ILE A 181 -19.66 15.29 15.72
N ILE A 182 -19.34 16.52 15.31
CA ILE A 182 -19.22 16.90 13.89
C ILE A 182 -18.05 16.18 13.24
N GLY A 183 -16.90 16.09 13.90
CA GLY A 183 -15.75 15.33 13.39
C GLY A 183 -16.10 13.86 13.11
N LEU A 184 -16.87 13.23 14.01
CA LEU A 184 -17.30 11.84 13.86
C LEU A 184 -18.32 11.69 12.71
N ILE A 185 -19.29 12.60 12.60
CA ILE A 185 -20.26 12.60 11.49
C ILE A 185 -19.55 12.83 10.15
N THR A 186 -18.63 13.79 10.08
CA THR A 186 -17.82 14.05 8.87
C THR A 186 -16.99 12.82 8.51
N PHE A 187 -16.37 12.16 9.48
CA PHE A 187 -15.62 10.92 9.23
C PHE A 187 -16.52 9.83 8.62
N VAL A 188 -17.68 9.57 9.22
CA VAL A 188 -18.64 8.56 8.75
C VAL A 188 -19.18 8.88 7.36
N LEU A 189 -19.43 10.15 7.04
CA LEU A 189 -19.90 10.58 5.72
C LEU A 189 -18.81 10.55 4.64
N VAL A 190 -17.56 10.81 5.03
CA VAL A 190 -16.41 10.81 4.11
C VAL A 190 -15.99 9.38 3.74
N THR A 191 -16.11 8.42 4.65
CA THR A 191 -15.78 7.00 4.39
C THR A 191 -16.42 6.43 3.11
N PRO A 192 -17.75 6.49 2.89
CA PRO A 192 -18.37 5.94 1.68
C PRO A 192 -17.90 6.68 0.41
N ILE A 193 -17.64 7.98 0.49
CA ILE A 193 -17.14 8.77 -0.64
C ILE A 193 -15.75 8.31 -1.05
N ILE A 194 -14.87 8.07 -0.08
CA ILE A 194 -13.51 7.55 -0.32
C ILE A 194 -13.57 6.16 -0.94
N LEU A 195 -14.46 5.29 -0.45
CA LEU A 195 -14.66 3.97 -1.03
C LEU A 195 -15.18 4.04 -2.47
N LEU A 196 -16.07 4.99 -2.78
CA LEU A 196 -16.56 5.22 -4.14
C LEU A 196 -15.46 5.71 -5.08
N ILE A 197 -14.66 6.68 -4.65
CA ILE A 197 -13.53 7.21 -5.44
C ILE A 197 -12.50 6.10 -5.71
N ASN A 198 -12.21 5.28 -4.70
CA ASN A 198 -11.27 4.18 -4.82
C ASN A 198 -11.87 2.89 -5.38
N LYS A 199 -13.15 2.86 -5.79
CA LYS A 199 -13.83 1.65 -6.26
C LYS A 199 -13.07 0.94 -7.37
N LYS A 200 -12.51 1.69 -8.32
CA LYS A 200 -11.71 1.14 -9.42
C LYS A 200 -10.44 0.46 -8.89
N ASN A 201 -9.71 1.13 -8.01
CA ASN A 201 -8.47 0.64 -7.40
C ASN A 201 -8.73 -0.60 -6.53
N ILE A 202 -9.80 -0.60 -5.72
CA ILE A 202 -10.23 -1.75 -4.92
C ILE A 202 -10.53 -2.95 -5.82
N LYS A 203 -11.29 -2.72 -6.92
CA LYS A 203 -11.66 -3.78 -7.87
C LYS A 203 -10.45 -4.36 -8.58
N GLU A 204 -9.49 -3.52 -8.95
CA GLU A 204 -8.24 -3.93 -9.59
C GLU A 204 -7.37 -4.73 -8.61
N PHE A 205 -7.22 -4.26 -7.37
CA PHE A 205 -6.54 -4.99 -6.31
C PHE A 205 -7.14 -6.38 -6.07
N TYR A 206 -8.46 -6.48 -5.96
CA TYR A 206 -9.13 -7.77 -5.78
C TYR A 206 -8.93 -8.70 -6.99
N ARG A 207 -8.99 -8.16 -8.21
CA ARG A 207 -8.73 -8.93 -9.42
C ARG A 207 -7.29 -9.48 -9.43
N ASN A 208 -6.31 -8.66 -9.08
CA ASN A 208 -4.92 -9.06 -9.05
C ASN A 208 -4.66 -10.15 -7.99
N ILE A 209 -5.24 -10.02 -6.79
CA ILE A 209 -5.13 -11.08 -5.77
C ILE A 209 -5.79 -12.38 -6.27
N LYS A 210 -6.99 -12.28 -6.85
CA LYS A 210 -7.70 -13.45 -7.36
C LYS A 210 -6.93 -14.17 -8.48
N SER A 211 -6.33 -13.43 -9.42
CA SER A 211 -5.53 -14.04 -10.49
C SER A 211 -4.29 -14.75 -9.93
N ILE A 212 -3.64 -14.15 -8.93
CA ILE A 212 -2.52 -14.77 -8.22
C ILE A 212 -2.96 -16.07 -7.54
N ASP A 213 -4.13 -16.08 -6.89
CA ASP A 213 -4.66 -17.28 -6.23
C ASP A 213 -4.98 -18.41 -7.21
N LEU A 214 -5.60 -18.08 -8.34
CA LEU A 214 -5.87 -19.07 -9.39
C LEU A 214 -4.57 -19.65 -9.96
N LEU A 215 -3.57 -18.81 -10.22
CA LEU A 215 -2.25 -19.27 -10.67
C LEU A 215 -1.58 -20.18 -9.62
N ILE A 216 -1.65 -19.87 -8.33
CA ILE A 216 -1.12 -20.77 -7.28
C ILE A 216 -1.78 -22.15 -7.32
N ILE A 217 -3.10 -22.19 -7.49
CA ILE A 217 -3.86 -23.44 -7.51
C ILE A 217 -3.42 -24.29 -8.71
N ASP A 218 -3.37 -23.69 -9.90
CA ASP A 218 -2.93 -24.35 -11.13
C ASP A 218 -1.49 -24.86 -11.00
N LEU A 219 -0.63 -24.09 -10.32
CA LEU A 219 0.78 -24.44 -10.10
C LEU A 219 0.97 -25.58 -9.11
N ARG A 220 0.20 -25.60 -8.01
CA ARG A 220 0.23 -26.72 -7.06
C ARG A 220 -0.20 -28.01 -7.74
N TRP A 221 -1.24 -27.93 -8.57
CA TRP A 221 -1.69 -29.07 -9.36
C TRP A 221 -0.58 -29.54 -10.31
N LEU A 222 0.01 -28.64 -11.11
CA LEU A 222 1.08 -28.97 -12.05
C LEU A 222 2.34 -29.54 -11.36
N TYR A 223 2.73 -28.97 -10.23
CA TYR A 223 3.85 -29.46 -9.42
C TYR A 223 3.59 -30.88 -8.92
N ASN A 224 2.38 -31.16 -8.44
CA ASN A 224 2.01 -32.50 -7.98
C ASN A 224 2.04 -33.52 -9.13
N GLU A 225 1.58 -33.12 -10.31
CA GLU A 225 1.61 -33.97 -11.52
C GLU A 225 3.04 -34.29 -11.94
N LEU A 226 3.92 -33.29 -12.00
CA LEU A 226 5.33 -33.47 -12.33
C LEU A 226 6.08 -34.31 -11.29
N LYS A 227 5.74 -34.14 -10.01
CA LYS A 227 6.32 -34.95 -8.92
C LYS A 227 5.85 -36.41 -9.00
N GLY A 228 4.58 -36.64 -9.34
CA GLY A 228 4.05 -37.99 -9.59
C GLY A 228 4.78 -38.66 -10.76
N ALA A 229 4.88 -37.98 -11.90
CA ALA A 229 5.57 -38.49 -13.09
C ALA A 229 7.06 -38.81 -12.85
N ARG A 230 7.75 -38.06 -11.98
CA ARG A 230 9.14 -38.32 -11.60
C ARG A 230 9.32 -39.55 -10.70
N LEU A 231 8.28 -39.94 -9.96
CA LEU A 231 8.32 -41.11 -9.06
C LEU A 231 8.01 -42.42 -9.78
N GLU A 232 7.43 -42.36 -10.99
CA GLU A 232 7.07 -43.51 -11.82
C GLU A 232 8.10 -43.84 -12.92
N ALA A 233 9.12 -42.99 -13.10
CA ALA A 233 10.22 -43.15 -14.07
C ALA A 233 11.52 -43.58 -13.38
#